data_AF-A0A7J9J2C0-F1
#
_entry.id   AF-A0A7J9J2C0-F1
#
_cell.length_a   1.000
_cell.length_b   1.000
_cell.length_c   1.000
_cell.angle_alpha   90.00
_cell.angle_beta   90.00
_cell.angle_gamma   90.00
#
_symmetry.space_group_name_H-M   'P 1'
#
loop_
_entity.id
_entity.type
_entity.pdbx_description
1 polymer ?
#
loop_
_entity_poly.entity_id
_entity_poly.type
_entity_poly.pdbx_seq_one_letter_code
_entity_poly.pdbx_strand_id
1 'polypeptide(L)'
;MCHITLNKTTIFGDNGAISPGGVRIGTPAMTSRGCLESDFETIADFLCTAAEITSCVQRDHGKLQKEFLKGLHNNKDVIDLRIRVEAFAAQFAMPGYDS
;
A
#
# COMPACT_ATOMS: atom_id res chain seq x y z
N MET A 1 -7.34 6.63 -2.93
CA MET A 1 -6.03 5.95 -2.76
C MET A 1 -6.29 4.50 -2.37
N CYS A 2 -5.38 3.59 -2.68
CA CYS A 2 -5.60 2.16 -2.96
C CYS A 2 -5.98 1.21 -1.80
N HIS A 3 -6.41 1.73 -0.64
CA HIS A 3 -6.89 0.91 0.51
C HIS A 3 -5.90 -0.13 1.06
N ILE A 4 -4.60 0.14 0.91
CA ILE A 4 -3.52 -0.60 1.58
C ILE A 4 -3.03 0.26 2.75
N THR A 5 -3.17 -0.26 3.97
CA THR A 5 -2.77 0.46 5.19
C THR A 5 -1.47 -0.12 5.74
N LEU A 6 -0.45 0.73 5.84
CA LEU A 6 0.88 0.41 6.38
C LEU A 6 1.53 1.68 6.94
N ASN A 7 2.64 1.53 7.67
CA ASN A 7 3.30 2.65 8.31
C ASN A 7 4.70 2.89 7.74
N LYS A 8 5.05 4.16 7.53
CA LYS A 8 6.43 4.57 7.26
C LYS A 8 7.31 4.31 8.49
N THR A 9 8.56 3.88 8.29
CA THR A 9 9.50 3.51 9.36
C THR A 9 10.92 3.89 8.96
N THR A 10 11.66 4.46 9.92
CA THR A 10 13.07 4.79 9.75
C THR A 10 13.90 3.54 9.56
N ILE A 11 14.80 3.56 8.60
CA ILE A 11 15.79 2.50 8.34
C ILE A 11 17.20 3.00 8.60
N PHE A 12 18.17 2.07 8.61
CA PHE A 12 19.57 2.42 8.74
C PHE A 12 19.98 3.41 7.64
N GLY A 13 20.60 4.53 8.03
CA GLY A 13 21.01 5.59 7.12
C GLY A 13 20.06 6.80 7.05
N ASP A 14 18.88 6.75 7.67
CA ASP A 14 17.92 7.87 7.62
C ASP A 14 18.36 9.11 8.44
N ASN A 15 19.37 9.02 9.33
CA ASN A 15 20.07 10.14 10.00
C ASN A 15 19.19 11.34 10.46
N GLY A 16 17.97 11.10 10.94
CA GLY A 16 17.05 12.15 11.39
C GLY A 16 16.21 12.80 10.28
N ALA A 17 16.11 12.18 9.11
CA ALA A 17 15.26 12.63 8.01
C ALA A 17 13.78 12.67 8.43
N ILE A 18 13.12 13.79 8.10
CA ILE A 18 11.68 14.00 8.34
C ILE A 18 10.83 13.00 7.55
N SER A 19 11.35 12.55 6.41
CA SER A 19 10.74 11.52 5.57
C SER A 19 11.58 10.24 5.67
N PRO A 20 11.15 9.24 6.45
CA PRO A 20 11.88 7.98 6.57
C PRO A 20 11.88 7.20 5.25
N GLY A 21 12.93 6.41 5.02
CA GLY A 21 13.16 5.69 3.77
C GLY A 21 12.44 4.34 3.66
N GLY A 22 11.84 3.83 4.73
CA GLY A 22 11.23 2.50 4.77
C GLY A 22 9.75 2.47 5.11
N VAL A 23 9.18 1.28 4.96
CA VAL A 23 7.82 0.92 5.40
C VAL A 23 7.88 -0.37 6.22
N ARG A 24 6.97 -0.50 7.20
CA ARG A 24 6.81 -1.72 7.99
C ARG A 24 5.49 -2.38 7.63
N ILE A 25 5.55 -3.68 7.35
CA ILE A 25 4.42 -4.52 6.98
C ILE A 25 4.27 -5.60 8.05
N GLY A 26 3.04 -5.87 8.46
CA GLY A 26 2.72 -6.92 9.42
C GLY A 26 1.57 -7.79 8.92
N THR A 27 1.67 -9.09 9.14
CA THR A 27 0.68 -10.09 8.78
C THR A 27 -0.50 -10.27 9.76
N PRO A 28 -0.40 -9.99 11.09
CA PRO A 28 -1.41 -10.43 12.06
C PRO A 28 -2.86 -10.06 11.73
N ALA A 29 -3.12 -8.84 11.24
CA ALA A 29 -4.49 -8.40 10.96
C ALA A 29 -5.15 -9.20 9.82
N MET A 30 -4.41 -9.51 8.76
CA MET A 30 -4.93 -10.29 7.63
C MET A 30 -4.96 -11.79 7.95
N THR A 31 -3.99 -12.30 8.70
CA THR A 31 -4.02 -13.68 9.20
C THR A 31 -5.23 -13.93 10.10
N SER A 32 -5.60 -12.99 10.98
CA SER A 32 -6.82 -13.07 11.80
C SER A 32 -8.12 -13.07 10.97
N ARG A 33 -8.08 -12.61 9.72
CA ARG A 33 -9.20 -12.67 8.77
C ARG A 33 -9.21 -13.93 7.91
N GLY A 34 -8.23 -14.83 8.10
CA GLY A 34 -8.14 -16.11 7.42
C GLY A 34 -7.21 -16.14 6.20
N CYS A 35 -6.40 -15.09 5.95
CA CYS A 35 -5.41 -15.13 4.88
C CYS A 35 -4.33 -16.18 5.15
N LEU A 36 -4.03 -16.97 4.12
CA LEU A 36 -2.96 -17.97 4.08
C LEU A 36 -1.79 -17.48 3.21
N GLU A 37 -0.76 -18.31 3.06
CA GLU A 37 0.49 -17.97 2.37
C GLU A 37 0.27 -17.47 0.94
N SER A 38 -0.59 -18.12 0.16
CA SER A 38 -0.94 -17.71 -1.21
C SER A 38 -1.64 -16.35 -1.27
N ASP A 39 -2.41 -16.02 -0.24
CA ASP A 39 -3.06 -14.71 -0.12
C ASP A 39 -2.02 -13.62 0.14
N PHE A 40 -0.97 -13.94 0.90
CA PHE A 40 0.15 -13.03 1.16
C PHE A 40 1.03 -12.82 -0.08
N GLU A 41 1.16 -13.81 -0.96
CA GLU A 41 1.78 -13.60 -2.28
C GLU A 41 0.98 -12.57 -3.10
N THR A 42 -0.34 -12.69 -3.10
CA THR A 42 -1.23 -11.70 -3.76
C THR A 42 -1.11 -10.30 -3.12
N ILE A 43 -1.03 -10.23 -1.78
CA ILE A 43 -0.80 -8.96 -1.07
C ILE A 43 0.58 -8.37 -1.44
N ALA A 44 1.61 -9.19 -1.60
CA ALA A 44 2.93 -8.75 -2.03
C ALA A 44 2.89 -8.14 -3.44
N ASP A 45 2.14 -8.73 -4.36
CA ASP A 45 1.95 -8.19 -5.71
C ASP A 45 1.24 -6.82 -5.70
N PHE A 46 0.25 -6.64 -4.82
CA PHE A 46 -0.39 -5.32 -4.62
C PHE A 46 0.61 -4.28 -4.09
N LEU A 47 1.50 -4.66 -3.18
CA LEU A 47 2.55 -3.79 -2.65
C LEU A 47 3.57 -3.41 -3.71
N CYS A 48 4.03 -4.37 -4.51
CA CYS A 48 4.92 -4.12 -5.65
C CYS A 48 4.26 -3.17 -6.66
N THR A 49 3.01 -3.44 -7.04
CA THR A 49 2.25 -2.57 -7.94
C THR A 49 2.15 -1.13 -7.40
N ALA A 50 1.88 -0.96 -6.10
CA ALA A 50 1.84 0.35 -5.47
C ALA A 50 3.21 1.07 -5.52
N ALA A 51 4.30 0.34 -5.27
CA ALA A 51 5.66 0.86 -5.37
C ALA A 51 6.04 1.28 -6.79
N GLU A 52 5.58 0.54 -7.80
CA GLU A 52 5.77 0.87 -9.21
C GLU A 52 4.98 2.12 -9.62
N ILE A 53 3.70 2.20 -9.26
CA ILE A 53 2.87 3.39 -9.50
C ILE A 53 3.51 4.63 -8.88
N THR A 54 3.94 4.54 -7.62
CA THR A 54 4.61 5.67 -6.94
C THR A 54 5.95 6.02 -7.58
N SER A 55 6.71 5.05 -8.07
CA SER A 55 7.95 5.29 -8.83
C SER A 55 7.70 6.02 -10.14
N CYS A 56 6.65 5.63 -10.88
CA CYS A 56 6.22 6.32 -12.11
C CYS A 56 5.78 7.76 -11.81
N VAL A 57 4.93 7.96 -10.81
CA VAL A 57 4.47 9.29 -10.40
C VAL A 57 5.64 10.18 -9.95
N GLN A 58 6.60 9.63 -9.21
CA GLN A 58 7.79 10.38 -8.79
C GLN A 58 8.69 10.75 -9.97
N ARG A 59 8.78 9.91 -11.00
CA ARG A 59 9.52 10.22 -12.24
C ARG A 59 8.86 11.37 -13.01
N ASP A 60 7.53 11.37 -13.09
CA ASP A 60 6.80 12.32 -13.93
C ASP A 60 6.54 13.66 -13.23
N HIS A 61 6.36 13.65 -11.90
CA HIS A 61 6.04 14.84 -11.09
C HIS A 61 7.16 15.30 -10.16
N GLY A 62 8.25 14.53 -10.05
CA GLY A 62 9.40 14.83 -9.21
C GLY A 62 9.24 14.43 -7.73
N LYS A 63 10.31 14.66 -6.96
CA LYS A 63 10.40 14.26 -5.54
C LYS A 63 9.71 15.20 -4.55
N LEU A 64 9.34 16.41 -4.98
CA LEU A 64 8.72 17.37 -4.07
C LEU A 64 7.31 16.90 -3.70
N GLN A 65 7.05 16.72 -2.40
CA GLN A 65 5.80 16.13 -1.90
C GLN A 65 4.54 16.76 -2.51
N LYS A 66 4.51 18.09 -2.64
CA LYS A 66 3.38 18.82 -3.24
C LYS A 66 3.09 18.40 -4.68
N GLU A 67 4.12 18.24 -5.50
CA GLU A 67 3.96 17.87 -6.91
C GLU A 67 3.67 16.38 -7.05
N PHE A 68 4.31 15.54 -6.23
CA PHE A 68 4.03 14.11 -6.14
C PHE A 68 2.55 13.85 -5.82
N LEU A 69 1.98 14.55 -4.84
CA LEU A 69 0.56 14.43 -4.47
C LEU A 69 -0.39 14.81 -5.62
N LYS A 70 -0.01 15.77 -6.47
CA LYS A 70 -0.82 16.11 -7.66
C LYS A 70 -0.88 14.95 -8.65
N GLY A 71 0.22 14.24 -8.86
CA GLY A 71 0.28 13.08 -9.76
C GLY A 71 -0.50 11.86 -9.28
N LEU A 72 -0.85 11.82 -7.98
CA LEU A 72 -1.72 10.79 -7.41
C LEU A 72 -3.21 11.12 -7.55
N HIS A 73 -3.58 12.40 -7.69
CA HIS A 73 -4.98 12.79 -7.85
C HIS A 73 -5.52 12.29 -9.19
N ASN A 74 -6.67 11.60 -9.15
CA ASN A 74 -7.35 11.01 -10.31
C ASN A 74 -6.46 10.08 -11.17
N ASN A 75 -5.41 9.51 -10.57
CA ASN A 75 -4.56 8.54 -11.24
C ASN A 75 -5.33 7.22 -11.44
N LYS A 76 -5.44 6.77 -12.71
CA LYS A 76 -6.20 5.57 -13.08
C LYS A 76 -5.62 4.31 -12.44
N ASP A 77 -4.31 4.16 -12.44
CA ASP A 77 -3.64 2.97 -11.87
C ASP A 77 -3.89 2.86 -10.36
N VAL A 78 -3.96 3.99 -9.65
CA VAL A 78 -4.33 4.03 -8.22
C VAL A 78 -5.78 3.60 -8.00
N ILE A 79 -6.69 3.97 -8.91
CA ILE A 79 -8.11 3.58 -8.86
C ILE A 79 -8.26 2.09 -9.19
N ASP A 80 -7.55 1.59 -10.19
CA ASP A 80 -7.61 0.18 -10.58
C ASP A 80 -6.99 -0.73 -9.51
N LEU A 81 -5.89 -0.31 -8.89
CA LEU A 81 -5.33 -1.00 -7.74
C LEU A 81 -6.30 -0.99 -6.55
N ARG A 82 -6.97 0.15 -6.29
CA ARG A 82 -8.01 0.23 -5.25
C ARG A 82 -9.09 -0.83 -5.43
N ILE A 83 -9.65 -0.92 -6.64
CA ILE A 83 -10.76 -1.83 -6.94
C ILE A 83 -10.33 -3.29 -6.69
N ARG A 84 -9.12 -3.66 -7.14
CA ARG A 84 -8.57 -5.01 -6.93
C ARG A 84 -8.36 -5.33 -5.46
N VAL A 85 -7.80 -4.38 -4.69
CA VAL A 85 -7.57 -4.54 -3.24
C VAL A 85 -8.90 -4.69 -2.49
N GLU A 86 -9.90 -3.85 -2.79
CA GLU A 86 -11.22 -3.93 -2.17
C GLU A 86 -11.91 -5.27 -2.50
N ALA A 87 -11.87 -5.70 -3.77
CA ALA A 87 -12.45 -6.97 -4.21
C ALA A 87 -11.77 -8.19 -3.57
N PHE A 88 -10.46 -8.15 -3.38
CA PHE A 88 -9.72 -9.20 -2.66
C PHE A 88 -10.07 -9.21 -1.17
N ALA A 89 -10.03 -8.05 -0.50
CA ALA A 89 -10.29 -7.96 0.93
C ALA A 89 -11.73 -8.30 1.32
N ALA A 90 -12.69 -8.17 0.40
CA ALA A 90 -14.10 -8.52 0.60
C ALA A 90 -14.36 -10.04 0.65
N GLN A 91 -13.40 -10.88 0.21
CA GLN A 91 -13.53 -12.34 0.27
C GLN A 91 -13.33 -12.91 1.67
N PHE A 92 -12.73 -12.13 2.58
CA PHE A 92 -12.39 -12.54 3.94
C PHE A 92 -13.37 -11.96 4.95
N ALA A 93 -13.82 -12.80 5.90
CA ALA A 93 -14.69 -12.36 6.98
C ALA A 93 -14.01 -11.31 7.87
N MET A 94 -14.81 -10.49 8.57
CA MET A 94 -14.33 -9.55 9.56
C MET A 94 -14.62 -10.09 10.96
N PRO A 95 -13.60 -10.41 11.77
CA PRO A 95 -13.85 -10.87 13.14
C PRO A 95 -14.46 -9.75 13.98
N GLY A 96 -15.36 -10.12 14.91
CA GLY A 96 -16.01 -9.17 15.81
C GLY A 96 -17.26 -8.46 15.25
N TYR A 97 -17.70 -8.85 14.05
CA TYR A 97 -19.00 -8.47 13.50
C TYR A 97 -19.71 -9.74 12.99
N ASP A 98 -20.94 -9.96 13.46
CA ASP A 98 -21.82 -10.95 12.82
C ASP A 98 -22.30 -10.33 11.49
N SER A 99 -22.01 -11.01 10.39
CA SER A 99 -22.51 -10.65 9.06
C SER A 99 -23.86 -11.30 8.80
#